data_AF-A0A0A9ZGE3-F1
#
_entry.id   AF-A0A0A9ZGE3-F1
#
_cell.length_a   1.000
_cell.length_b   1.000
_cell.length_c   1.000
_cell.angle_alpha   90.00
_cell.angle_beta   90.00
_cell.angle_gamma   90.00
#
_symmetry.space_group_name_H-M   'P 1'
#
loop_
_entity.id
_entity.type
_entity.pdbx_description
1 polymer ?
#
loop_
_entity_poly.entity_id
_entity_poly.type
_entity_poly.pdbx_seq_one_letter_code
_entity_poly.pdbx_strand_id
1 'polypeptide(L)'
;ARRQLSSGGCLSDQESIGAGWRGVNGGPGDRTSGSVDSGLRGSSDRQSTTNLSDSTTDVDDNDCSSIYCAVTTPKESSSPSLSPLNAHSFSRSLDNSTLSRSVEQLSSPQLEVEPLRRGKLRGSGGSAPSSATTGRSGGSTWGSISRVFARSRHKKHPSQNNQEAPLPETPSETCNRSWSPLTEEGYAEKLRLLREASAIPMERWRAPTVLAWLEIALGMPQYGPKCAQNIKSGKVLLELSDVELEVGLGVTHPMHRKKLRLAIEEHRNPSLMRYPCIGQLGHTWVASEWLPDLGLPQYSENFATNLVDARMLDHLSKKELEKYLGVTRKFHQASIVHGIHLLRMMKYDRQALAVRRHQCENVDADPLVWTNQRFIRWARNIDLGEYADNLKDSGVHGALVVLEPSLNGDTMATALGIPPSRNMIRRHLAAELEALVLPARDRCREPWA
;
A
#
# COMPACT_ATOMS: atom_id res chain seq x y z
N ALA A 1 -33.13 47.78 53.80
CA ALA A 1 -34.61 47.66 53.89
C ALA A 1 -35.02 46.41 53.11
N ARG A 2 -35.99 45.56 53.49
CA ARG A 2 -37.45 45.76 53.68
C ARG A 2 -38.08 46.46 52.46
N ARG A 3 -39.14 45.96 51.80
CA ARG A 3 -40.18 44.94 52.14
C ARG A 3 -40.22 43.83 51.03
N GLN A 4 -40.62 42.56 51.22
CA GLN A 4 -41.88 41.97 51.75
C GLN A 4 -43.12 42.31 50.90
N LEU A 5 -44.09 41.43 50.58
CA LEU A 5 -44.42 40.00 50.91
C LEU A 5 -45.09 39.37 49.63
N SER A 6 -45.65 38.14 49.53
CA SER A 6 -46.07 37.05 50.44
C SER A 6 -45.91 35.64 49.77
N SER A 7 -45.74 34.51 50.50
CA SER A 7 -46.69 33.46 50.94
C SER A 7 -47.50 32.70 49.85
N GLY A 8 -47.64 31.37 49.85
CA GLY A 8 -47.12 30.26 50.70
C GLY A 8 -47.53 28.90 50.07
N GLY A 9 -46.84 27.77 50.26
CA GLY A 9 -46.89 26.87 51.43
C GLY A 9 -47.70 25.60 51.07
N CYS A 10 -47.53 24.40 51.65
CA CYS A 10 -46.56 23.88 52.62
C CYS A 10 -46.67 22.33 52.73
N LEU A 11 -45.55 21.62 53.04
CA LEU A 11 -45.50 20.27 53.68
C LEU A 11 -46.14 19.09 52.86
N SER A 12 -45.99 17.78 53.14
CA SER A 12 -44.94 16.88 53.72
C SER A 12 -45.35 15.42 53.31
N ASP A 13 -44.75 14.24 53.61
CA ASP A 13 -43.65 13.68 54.42
C ASP A 13 -42.96 12.53 53.60
N GLN A 14 -41.74 12.01 53.83
CA GLN A 14 -41.08 11.25 54.92
C GLN A 14 -41.35 9.71 54.97
N GLU A 15 -40.26 8.92 55.03
CA GLU A 15 -40.13 7.47 55.37
C GLU A 15 -40.71 6.38 54.43
N SER A 16 -40.33 5.08 54.51
CA SER A 16 -39.02 4.39 54.71
C SER A 16 -39.18 2.85 54.55
N ILE A 17 -38.09 2.08 54.31
CA ILE A 17 -37.99 0.58 54.37
C ILE A 17 -38.83 -0.19 53.29
N GLY A 18 -38.51 -1.39 52.78
CA GLY A 18 -37.32 -2.27 52.84
C GLY A 18 -37.66 -3.75 52.56
N ALA A 19 -36.66 -4.56 52.14
CA ALA A 19 -36.74 -6.01 51.75
C ALA A 19 -37.60 -6.36 50.50
N GLY A 20 -37.40 -7.49 49.80
CA GLY A 20 -36.27 -8.44 49.80
C GLY A 20 -36.61 -9.88 49.35
N TRP A 21 -35.57 -10.69 49.07
CA TRP A 21 -35.54 -12.19 49.00
C TRP A 21 -36.08 -12.97 47.76
N ARG A 22 -35.12 -13.59 47.02
CA ARG A 22 -35.15 -14.90 46.28
C ARG A 22 -36.21 -15.13 45.16
N GLY A 23 -35.98 -15.97 44.14
CA GLY A 23 -34.79 -16.72 43.69
C GLY A 23 -35.11 -18.00 42.89
N VAL A 24 -34.08 -18.65 42.31
CA VAL A 24 -34.03 -20.03 41.74
C VAL A 24 -34.45 -20.27 40.27
N ASN A 25 -33.44 -20.63 39.46
CA ASN A 25 -33.30 -21.59 38.35
C ASN A 25 -34.49 -22.06 37.47
N GLY A 26 -34.24 -22.17 36.15
CA GLY A 26 -34.99 -23.03 35.22
C GLY A 26 -34.29 -23.17 33.84
N GLY A 27 -33.80 -24.37 33.51
CA GLY A 27 -33.04 -24.68 32.29
C GLY A 27 -33.87 -25.25 31.12
N PRO A 28 -33.23 -25.63 29.99
CA PRO A 28 -33.84 -25.57 28.65
C PRO A 28 -34.33 -26.91 28.06
N GLY A 29 -34.97 -26.85 26.87
CA GLY A 29 -35.29 -28.01 26.03
C GLY A 29 -35.60 -27.64 24.56
N ASP A 30 -35.23 -28.53 23.62
CA ASP A 30 -35.31 -28.33 22.16
C ASP A 30 -36.72 -28.49 21.55
N ARG A 31 -36.87 -28.04 20.28
CA ARG A 31 -37.41 -28.91 19.19
C ARG A 31 -37.26 -28.36 17.75
N THR A 32 -36.56 -29.15 16.93
CA THR A 32 -36.89 -29.59 15.54
C THR A 32 -37.59 -28.62 14.57
N SER A 33 -36.96 -28.21 13.47
CA SER A 33 -36.76 -28.94 12.18
C SER A 33 -37.88 -28.74 11.13
N GLY A 34 -37.52 -28.31 9.92
CA GLY A 34 -38.40 -28.25 8.75
C GLY A 34 -37.74 -27.54 7.57
N SER A 35 -37.82 -28.12 6.36
CA SER A 35 -37.28 -27.56 5.10
C SER A 35 -38.05 -28.15 3.90
N VAL A 36 -37.69 -27.72 2.68
CA VAL A 36 -38.24 -28.07 1.34
C VAL A 36 -39.71 -27.69 1.04
N ASP A 37 -40.13 -27.39 -0.19
CA ASP A 37 -39.48 -26.79 -1.39
C ASP A 37 -40.57 -26.48 -2.46
N SER A 38 -40.21 -25.79 -3.55
CA SER A 38 -40.82 -25.80 -4.90
C SER A 38 -42.07 -24.96 -5.18
N GLY A 39 -42.15 -24.42 -6.42
CA GLY A 39 -43.29 -23.67 -6.95
C GLY A 39 -42.97 -22.81 -8.20
N LEU A 40 -43.02 -23.40 -9.40
CA LEU A 40 -42.72 -22.71 -10.68
C LEU A 40 -43.99 -22.39 -11.50
N ARG A 41 -44.10 -21.14 -12.00
CA ARG A 41 -44.82 -20.64 -13.22
C ARG A 41 -45.04 -19.10 -13.07
N GLY A 42 -45.18 -18.30 -14.14
CA GLY A 42 -44.98 -18.56 -15.57
C GLY A 42 -45.74 -17.58 -16.47
N SER A 43 -45.08 -17.11 -17.54
CA SER A 43 -45.61 -16.40 -18.72
C SER A 43 -46.05 -14.92 -18.63
N SER A 44 -45.49 -14.18 -19.59
CA SER A 44 -45.84 -12.90 -20.23
C SER A 44 -47.34 -12.59 -20.42
N ASP A 45 -47.69 -11.30 -20.58
CA ASP A 45 -47.86 -10.75 -21.95
C ASP A 45 -47.79 -9.20 -22.07
N ARG A 46 -47.59 -8.75 -23.31
CA ARG A 46 -47.89 -7.48 -24.04
C ARG A 46 -48.54 -6.25 -23.35
N GLN A 47 -48.54 -5.01 -23.88
CA GLN A 47 -47.84 -4.26 -24.96
C GLN A 47 -48.73 -3.03 -25.29
N SER A 48 -48.18 -1.80 -25.27
CA SER A 48 -48.81 -0.53 -25.75
C SER A 48 -47.78 0.62 -25.74
N THR A 49 -48.10 1.86 -26.16
CA THR A 49 -48.04 2.36 -27.55
C THR A 49 -48.20 3.89 -27.59
N THR A 50 -47.52 4.58 -28.53
CA THR A 50 -47.80 5.97 -29.05
C THR A 50 -47.73 7.15 -28.05
N ASN A 51 -47.29 8.40 -28.35
CA ASN A 51 -46.76 9.12 -29.53
C ASN A 51 -45.66 10.12 -29.03
N LEU A 52 -44.63 10.59 -29.76
CA LEU A 52 -44.44 11.17 -31.11
C LEU A 52 -44.75 12.68 -31.27
N SER A 53 -43.72 13.52 -31.18
CA SER A 53 -43.41 14.79 -31.92
C SER A 53 -42.18 15.43 -31.25
N ASP A 54 -41.03 15.76 -31.87
CA ASP A 54 -40.61 16.15 -33.23
C ASP A 54 -40.51 17.68 -33.44
N SER A 55 -39.31 18.14 -33.79
CA SER A 55 -38.95 19.43 -34.41
C SER A 55 -37.44 19.47 -34.66
N THR A 56 -37.01 19.83 -35.88
CA THR A 56 -35.60 19.85 -36.33
C THR A 56 -35.13 21.27 -36.69
N THR A 57 -33.81 21.48 -36.68
CA THR A 57 -33.12 22.53 -37.46
C THR A 57 -31.66 22.13 -37.73
N ASP A 58 -31.35 21.87 -39.00
CA ASP A 58 -30.01 22.02 -39.61
C ASP A 58 -29.75 23.54 -39.82
N VAL A 59 -28.60 24.09 -40.24
CA VAL A 59 -27.31 23.57 -40.78
C VAL A 59 -26.16 24.36 -40.07
N ASP A 60 -24.84 24.26 -40.32
CA ASP A 60 -24.05 24.30 -41.57
C ASP A 60 -22.71 23.54 -41.43
N ASP A 61 -22.21 23.01 -42.55
CA ASP A 61 -20.87 22.41 -42.68
C ASP A 61 -19.75 23.45 -42.83
N ASN A 62 -18.52 23.08 -42.44
CA ASN A 62 -17.33 23.48 -43.19
C ASN A 62 -16.21 22.44 -43.05
N ASP A 63 -15.59 22.06 -44.17
CA ASP A 63 -14.67 20.93 -44.31
C ASP A 63 -13.27 21.40 -44.77
N CYS A 64 -12.20 20.92 -44.12
CA CYS A 64 -10.84 21.01 -44.68
C CYS A 64 -9.82 20.03 -44.04
N SER A 65 -9.54 18.95 -44.79
CA SER A 65 -8.19 18.58 -45.27
C SER A 65 -7.06 18.25 -44.27
N SER A 66 -6.69 16.97 -44.25
CA SER A 66 -5.44 16.43 -43.70
C SER A 66 -4.18 16.89 -44.47
N ILE A 67 -3.17 17.46 -43.81
CA ILE A 67 -1.82 17.70 -44.36
C ILE A 67 -0.73 17.32 -43.34
N TYR A 68 0.38 16.76 -43.84
CA TYR A 68 1.59 16.42 -43.07
C TYR A 68 2.53 17.64 -42.88
N CYS A 69 2.95 17.91 -41.64
CA CYS A 69 4.28 18.46 -41.31
C CYS A 69 4.75 17.82 -39.99
N ALA A 70 5.97 17.31 -39.78
CA ALA A 70 7.31 17.59 -40.32
C ALA A 70 8.09 18.73 -39.61
N VAL A 71 8.67 18.36 -38.44
CA VAL A 71 9.96 18.81 -37.88
C VAL A 71 10.39 20.29 -38.02
N THR A 72 10.41 20.99 -36.88
CA THR A 72 11.59 21.78 -36.44
C THR A 72 11.83 21.57 -34.94
N THR A 73 13.08 21.56 -34.49
CA THR A 73 13.48 21.34 -33.08
C THR A 73 13.59 22.66 -32.31
N PRO A 74 13.65 22.61 -30.96
CA PRO A 74 14.97 22.58 -30.31
C PRO A 74 15.27 21.36 -29.43
N LYS A 75 16.55 20.97 -29.43
CA LYS A 75 17.26 20.18 -28.40
C LYS A 75 17.56 21.08 -27.18
N GLU A 76 17.98 20.65 -25.98
CA GLU A 76 18.07 19.39 -25.20
C GLU A 76 18.48 19.82 -23.75
N SER A 77 18.32 19.07 -22.65
CA SER A 77 17.57 17.84 -22.34
C SER A 77 17.53 17.66 -20.80
N SER A 78 16.44 17.12 -20.23
CA SER A 78 16.40 16.77 -18.79
C SER A 78 15.57 15.51 -18.52
N SER A 79 16.23 14.35 -18.44
CA SER A 79 15.61 13.10 -17.99
C SER A 79 15.42 13.10 -16.46
N PRO A 80 14.35 12.48 -15.92
CA PRO A 80 14.16 12.38 -14.48
C PRO A 80 15.18 11.40 -13.85
N SER A 81 16.03 11.91 -12.95
CA SER A 81 16.98 11.08 -12.22
C SER A 81 16.30 10.34 -11.07
N LEU A 82 16.32 8.99 -11.12
CA LEU A 82 15.93 8.15 -9.98
C LEU A 82 17.05 8.13 -8.93
N SER A 83 17.09 9.18 -8.10
CA SER A 83 18.04 9.35 -7.00
C SER A 83 17.78 8.37 -5.85
N PRO A 84 18.74 7.52 -5.45
CA PRO A 84 18.55 6.52 -4.39
C PRO A 84 18.79 7.11 -2.99
N LEU A 85 17.87 7.95 -2.51
CA LEU A 85 17.86 8.38 -1.11
C LEU A 85 17.08 7.40 -0.23
N ASN A 86 17.71 6.25 0.09
CA ASN A 86 17.29 5.40 1.20
C ASN A 86 18.40 4.42 1.66
N ALA A 87 19.49 4.99 2.18
CA ALA A 87 20.51 4.32 2.98
C ALA A 87 20.97 5.27 4.10
N HIS A 88 21.53 4.73 5.19
CA HIS A 88 21.95 5.43 6.43
C HIS A 88 20.87 5.74 7.47
N SER A 89 20.20 4.69 7.95
CA SER A 89 19.61 4.65 9.30
C SER A 89 20.04 3.36 10.01
N PHE A 90 21.12 3.43 10.81
CA PHE A 90 21.43 2.64 12.04
C PHE A 90 22.96 2.54 12.28
N SER A 91 23.42 2.98 13.47
CA SER A 91 24.83 3.02 13.94
C SER A 91 25.78 3.96 13.18
N ARG A 92 26.74 4.65 13.82
CA ARG A 92 27.08 4.77 15.26
C ARG A 92 27.75 6.14 15.55
N SER A 93 27.95 6.43 16.85
CA SER A 93 28.60 7.65 17.35
C SER A 93 30.13 7.52 17.47
N LEU A 94 30.84 8.65 17.57
CA LEU A 94 32.30 8.83 17.79
C LEU A 94 33.17 8.41 16.57
N ASP A 95 34.20 9.14 16.12
CA ASP A 95 34.92 10.34 16.62
C ASP A 95 35.22 11.36 15.50
N ASN A 96 35.78 12.54 15.84
CA ASN A 96 36.14 13.62 14.89
C ASN A 96 37.64 13.97 14.95
N SER A 97 38.39 13.82 13.85
CA SER A 97 39.51 14.71 13.47
C SER A 97 40.09 14.39 12.07
N THR A 98 40.92 15.33 11.59
CA THR A 98 41.84 15.34 10.41
C THR A 98 41.29 15.64 9.00
N LEU A 99 41.99 16.59 8.37
CA LEU A 99 41.83 17.16 7.02
C LEU A 99 42.66 16.31 6.00
N SER A 100 42.74 16.51 4.67
CA SER A 100 42.29 17.53 3.70
C SER A 100 42.57 17.09 2.24
N ARG A 101 41.98 17.77 1.23
CA ARG A 101 42.49 17.93 -0.18
C ARG A 101 42.57 16.65 -1.06
N SER A 102 42.68 16.66 -2.40
CA SER A 102 42.46 17.66 -3.50
C SER A 102 42.23 16.87 -4.81
N VAL A 103 41.28 17.19 -5.71
CA VAL A 103 41.31 18.17 -6.83
C VAL A 103 42.14 17.76 -8.08
N GLU A 104 41.40 17.42 -9.16
CA GLU A 104 41.67 17.58 -10.61
C GLU A 104 42.62 16.67 -11.46
N GLN A 105 42.36 16.77 -12.78
CA GLN A 105 43.13 16.36 -13.98
C GLN A 105 43.12 14.89 -14.43
N LEU A 106 43.25 14.56 -15.73
CA LEU A 106 42.56 15.00 -16.97
C LEU A 106 43.09 14.13 -18.15
N SER A 107 42.38 14.17 -19.29
CA SER A 107 42.87 13.82 -20.65
C SER A 107 43.14 12.35 -21.03
N SER A 108 42.51 11.95 -22.15
CA SER A 108 42.98 10.90 -23.07
C SER A 108 43.33 11.54 -24.42
N PRO A 109 44.04 10.84 -25.32
CA PRO A 109 43.65 10.94 -26.73
C PRO A 109 43.74 9.63 -27.56
N GLN A 110 42.77 9.48 -28.48
CA GLN A 110 42.90 9.13 -29.93
C GLN A 110 43.72 7.87 -30.34
N LEU A 111 43.11 6.84 -30.96
CA LEU A 111 42.70 6.71 -32.38
C LEU A 111 43.84 6.48 -33.39
N GLU A 112 43.86 5.31 -34.03
CA GLU A 112 44.48 5.01 -35.35
C GLU A 112 43.72 3.84 -36.04
N VAL A 113 44.10 3.45 -37.28
CA VAL A 113 43.20 2.89 -38.32
C VAL A 113 43.59 1.48 -38.83
N GLU A 114 42.62 0.76 -39.42
CA GLU A 114 42.74 -0.58 -40.02
C GLU A 114 43.59 -0.62 -41.33
N PRO A 115 44.06 -1.81 -41.82
CA PRO A 115 43.35 -2.39 -42.98
C PRO A 115 43.36 -3.93 -43.19
N LEU A 116 42.17 -4.51 -43.31
CA LEU A 116 41.67 -5.41 -44.36
C LEU A 116 42.59 -6.50 -44.99
N ARG A 117 42.23 -7.79 -44.80
CA ARG A 117 42.37 -8.86 -45.84
C ARG A 117 41.18 -9.85 -45.85
N ARG A 118 41.13 -10.72 -46.87
CA ARG A 118 39.88 -11.10 -47.56
C ARG A 118 39.76 -12.57 -47.98
N GLY A 119 38.68 -13.26 -47.55
CA GLY A 119 38.07 -14.39 -48.28
C GLY A 119 38.29 -15.83 -47.74
N LYS A 120 37.60 -16.88 -48.24
CA LYS A 120 36.42 -16.96 -49.16
C LYS A 120 35.91 -18.42 -49.31
N LEU A 121 34.57 -18.65 -49.38
CA LEU A 121 33.86 -19.86 -49.92
C LEU A 121 33.93 -21.18 -49.07
N ARG A 122 33.00 -22.19 -49.11
CA ARG A 122 31.67 -22.40 -49.77
C ARG A 122 30.86 -23.61 -49.22
N GLY A 123 29.52 -23.47 -49.07
CA GLY A 123 28.47 -24.48 -49.35
C GLY A 123 28.33 -25.76 -48.47
N SER A 124 27.35 -26.66 -48.69
CA SER A 124 26.02 -26.55 -49.33
C SER A 124 25.20 -27.87 -49.23
N GLY A 125 23.89 -27.80 -48.88
CA GLY A 125 22.90 -28.90 -48.99
C GLY A 125 22.88 -29.94 -47.84
N GLY A 126 21.84 -30.76 -47.65
CA GLY A 126 20.51 -30.77 -48.30
C GLY A 126 19.72 -32.10 -48.13
N SER A 127 18.38 -32.03 -48.27
CA SER A 127 17.43 -33.15 -48.44
C SER A 127 16.93 -33.95 -47.22
N ALA A 128 15.71 -34.50 -47.35
CA ALA A 128 14.99 -35.40 -46.42
C ALA A 128 14.33 -36.56 -47.22
N PRO A 129 13.68 -37.53 -46.55
CA PRO A 129 12.48 -38.17 -47.11
C PRO A 129 11.32 -38.31 -46.08
N SER A 130 10.26 -39.07 -46.41
CA SER A 130 8.88 -38.78 -45.95
C SER A 130 7.93 -39.98 -45.73
N SER A 131 6.84 -39.74 -44.96
CA SER A 131 5.58 -40.53 -44.84
C SER A 131 5.63 -41.87 -44.05
N ALA A 132 4.54 -42.46 -43.51
CA ALA A 132 3.10 -42.15 -43.54
C ALA A 132 2.30 -42.66 -42.30
N THR A 133 1.12 -42.07 -42.05
CA THR A 133 -0.13 -42.58 -41.38
C THR A 133 -0.09 -43.76 -40.36
N THR A 134 -0.73 -43.67 -39.18
CA THR A 134 -2.21 -43.84 -39.00
C THR A 134 -2.66 -43.59 -37.53
N GLY A 135 -3.97 -43.34 -37.28
CA GLY A 135 -4.65 -44.26 -36.33
C GLY A 135 -5.18 -43.89 -34.93
N ARG A 136 -5.70 -42.67 -34.67
CA ARG A 136 -6.85 -42.42 -33.72
C ARG A 136 -6.64 -42.56 -32.18
N SER A 137 -7.45 -41.79 -31.43
CA SER A 137 -7.78 -41.86 -29.98
C SER A 137 -6.87 -41.19 -28.93
N GLY A 138 -7.43 -40.20 -28.20
CA GLY A 138 -7.50 -40.34 -26.73
C GLY A 138 -6.58 -39.53 -25.80
N GLY A 139 -6.53 -38.19 -25.92
CA GLY A 139 -6.32 -37.29 -24.76
C GLY A 139 -4.89 -37.06 -24.23
N SER A 140 -4.80 -36.13 -23.28
CA SER A 140 -3.62 -35.69 -22.51
C SER A 140 -2.44 -35.08 -23.27
N THR A 141 -2.23 -33.78 -23.04
CA THR A 141 -0.89 -33.23 -22.76
C THR A 141 -0.94 -32.52 -21.39
N TRP A 142 0.22 -32.19 -20.80
CA TRP A 142 0.39 -31.57 -19.46
C TRP A 142 0.26 -32.46 -18.21
N GLY A 143 0.07 -33.78 -18.34
CA GLY A 143 0.10 -34.75 -17.23
C GLY A 143 1.49 -35.01 -16.56
N SER A 144 2.35 -33.99 -16.45
CA SER A 144 3.78 -34.18 -16.08
C SER A 144 4.39 -33.21 -15.05
N ILE A 145 3.83 -32.01 -14.82
CA ILE A 145 4.50 -30.99 -13.97
C ILE A 145 4.52 -31.37 -12.47
N SER A 146 3.49 -32.07 -11.99
CA SER A 146 3.30 -32.41 -10.56
C SER A 146 4.34 -33.37 -9.94
N ARG A 147 5.40 -33.76 -10.67
CA ARG A 147 6.43 -34.70 -10.20
C ARG A 147 7.73 -34.05 -9.71
N VAL A 148 7.94 -32.74 -9.89
CA VAL A 148 9.19 -32.06 -9.49
C VAL A 148 9.33 -31.91 -7.96
N PHE A 149 8.21 -31.82 -7.23
CA PHE A 149 8.21 -31.58 -5.77
C PHE A 149 8.24 -32.86 -4.90
N ALA A 150 8.31 -34.05 -5.51
CA ALA A 150 8.05 -35.32 -4.83
C ALA A 150 9.32 -36.14 -4.50
N ARG A 151 10.39 -35.52 -3.97
CA ARG A 151 11.59 -36.27 -3.51
C ARG A 151 12.39 -35.58 -2.39
N SER A 152 11.93 -35.73 -1.16
CA SER A 152 12.81 -35.69 0.03
C SER A 152 12.45 -36.86 0.96
N ARG A 153 13.38 -37.81 1.12
CA ARG A 153 13.30 -38.85 2.14
C ARG A 153 14.69 -39.18 2.68
N HIS A 154 14.88 -38.82 3.95
CA HIS A 154 15.48 -39.65 5.01
C HIS A 154 16.68 -40.54 4.67
N LYS A 155 17.83 -40.25 5.30
CA LYS A 155 18.91 -41.22 5.50
C LYS A 155 19.46 -41.13 6.94
N LYS A 156 19.16 -42.12 7.78
CA LYS A 156 19.99 -42.53 8.94
C LYS A 156 21.11 -43.44 8.39
N HIS A 157 22.22 -43.80 9.02
CA HIS A 157 22.70 -43.96 10.42
C HIS A 157 24.27 -43.84 10.35
N PRO A 158 25.13 -44.13 11.35
CA PRO A 158 24.92 -44.55 12.74
C PRO A 158 25.61 -43.64 13.80
N SER A 159 25.64 -44.10 15.04
CA SER A 159 26.16 -43.43 16.26
C SER A 159 27.61 -43.74 16.62
N GLN A 160 28.27 -42.82 17.33
CA GLN A 160 29.30 -43.11 18.35
C GLN A 160 29.03 -42.25 19.60
N ASN A 161 29.65 -42.56 20.74
CA ASN A 161 29.06 -42.35 22.08
C ASN A 161 29.94 -41.56 23.07
N ASN A 162 29.32 -41.22 24.23
CA ASN A 162 29.85 -40.59 25.45
C ASN A 162 29.67 -39.04 25.45
N GLN A 163 28.77 -38.41 26.24
CA GLN A 163 28.65 -38.30 27.72
C GLN A 163 29.55 -37.15 28.24
N GLU A 164 29.09 -36.12 28.96
CA GLU A 164 28.04 -36.01 30.00
C GLU A 164 26.96 -34.88 29.80
N ALA A 165 26.10 -34.66 30.80
CA ALA A 165 25.01 -33.66 30.93
C ALA A 165 24.68 -33.46 32.45
N PRO A 166 23.76 -32.58 32.95
CA PRO A 166 22.69 -31.84 32.25
C PRO A 166 22.32 -30.40 32.76
N LEU A 167 21.19 -29.87 32.25
CA LEU A 167 20.29 -28.80 32.76
C LEU A 167 20.51 -27.34 32.27
N PRO A 168 19.43 -26.52 32.16
CA PRO A 168 18.18 -26.80 31.44
C PRO A 168 17.75 -25.65 30.48
N GLU A 169 16.71 -25.88 29.67
CA GLU A 169 16.27 -24.95 28.60
C GLU A 169 15.41 -23.76 29.06
N THR A 170 15.47 -22.65 28.31
CA THR A 170 14.29 -21.82 27.99
C THR A 170 14.36 -21.36 26.52
N PRO A 171 13.27 -21.48 25.71
CA PRO A 171 13.31 -21.15 24.27
C PRO A 171 12.75 -19.76 23.93
N SER A 172 13.52 -18.95 23.18
CA SER A 172 13.04 -17.68 22.61
C SER A 172 13.82 -17.22 21.36
N GLU A 173 13.93 -18.09 20.35
CA GLU A 173 14.46 -17.71 19.01
C GLU A 173 13.48 -16.80 18.23
N THR A 174 13.37 -15.52 18.61
CA THR A 174 12.56 -14.52 17.90
C THR A 174 13.21 -14.01 16.61
N CYS A 175 13.22 -14.87 15.60
CA CYS A 175 13.09 -14.53 14.18
C CYS A 175 14.04 -13.47 13.55
N ASN A 176 15.25 -13.25 14.08
CA ASN A 176 16.29 -12.50 13.35
C ASN A 176 16.91 -13.34 12.22
N ARG A 177 16.10 -13.59 11.16
CA ARG A 177 16.60 -14.18 9.90
C ARG A 177 17.49 -13.17 9.20
N SER A 178 18.80 -13.30 9.44
CA SER A 178 19.83 -12.62 8.65
C SER A 178 19.73 -13.05 7.19
N TRP A 179 19.20 -12.17 6.35
CA TRP A 179 19.32 -12.28 4.90
C TRP A 179 20.68 -11.70 4.53
N SER A 180 21.55 -12.52 3.94
CA SER A 180 22.87 -12.08 3.50
C SER A 180 22.74 -10.81 2.65
N PRO A 181 23.39 -9.69 3.02
CA PRO A 181 23.39 -8.50 2.19
C PRO A 181 23.85 -8.83 0.77
N LEU A 182 23.15 -8.30 -0.22
CA LEU A 182 23.66 -8.32 -1.60
C LEU A 182 24.97 -7.52 -1.62
N THR A 183 25.96 -8.00 -2.37
CA THR A 183 27.15 -7.18 -2.65
C THR A 183 26.74 -5.96 -3.46
N GLU A 184 27.51 -4.88 -3.37
CA GLU A 184 27.16 -3.60 -3.99
C GLU A 184 27.04 -3.73 -5.51
N GLU A 185 27.90 -4.53 -6.13
CA GLU A 185 27.87 -4.88 -7.56
C GLU A 185 26.63 -5.70 -7.91
N GLY A 186 26.26 -6.65 -7.04
CA GLY A 186 25.06 -7.49 -7.19
C GLY A 186 23.75 -6.70 -7.04
N TYR A 187 23.76 -5.60 -6.29
CA TYR A 187 22.65 -4.65 -6.22
C TYR A 187 22.61 -3.73 -7.45
N ALA A 188 23.76 -3.19 -7.87
CA ALA A 188 23.91 -2.33 -9.04
C ALA A 188 23.49 -3.03 -10.35
N GLU A 189 23.89 -4.29 -10.55
CA GLU A 189 23.49 -5.11 -11.70
C GLU A 189 21.97 -5.36 -11.73
N LYS A 190 21.36 -5.63 -10.58
CA LYS A 190 19.89 -5.78 -10.48
C LYS A 190 19.16 -4.47 -10.81
N LEU A 191 19.70 -3.32 -10.40
CA LEU A 191 19.19 -2.01 -10.84
C LEU A 191 19.36 -1.78 -12.35
N ARG A 192 20.47 -2.22 -12.96
CA ARG A 192 20.67 -2.15 -14.42
C ARG A 192 19.62 -2.99 -15.15
N LEU A 193 19.42 -4.25 -14.73
CA LEU A 193 18.40 -5.15 -15.29
C LEU A 193 16.98 -4.57 -15.21
N LEU A 194 16.65 -3.82 -14.15
CA LEU A 194 15.35 -3.17 -14.00
C LEU A 194 15.20 -1.94 -14.92
N ARG A 195 16.25 -1.12 -15.08
CA ARG A 195 16.24 0.01 -16.01
C ARG A 195 16.05 -0.46 -17.45
N GLU A 196 16.78 -1.50 -17.86
CA GLU A 196 16.68 -2.09 -19.21
C GLU A 196 15.32 -2.76 -19.48
N ALA A 197 14.66 -3.27 -18.43
CA ALA A 197 13.35 -3.90 -18.52
C ALA A 197 12.16 -2.93 -18.45
N SER A 198 12.38 -1.65 -18.12
CA SER A 198 11.31 -0.67 -17.84
C SER A 198 10.32 -0.45 -19.00
N ALA A 199 10.77 -0.56 -20.25
CA ALA A 199 9.94 -0.46 -21.45
C ALA A 199 9.54 -1.83 -22.04
N ILE A 200 9.81 -2.93 -21.33
CA ILE A 200 9.57 -4.30 -21.78
C ILE A 200 8.42 -4.90 -20.95
N PRO A 201 7.38 -5.48 -21.55
CA PRO A 201 6.29 -6.12 -20.79
C PRO A 201 6.78 -7.41 -20.11
N MET A 202 6.26 -7.71 -18.90
CA MET A 202 6.85 -8.71 -18.00
C MET A 202 6.87 -10.13 -18.59
N GLU A 203 5.97 -10.50 -19.52
CA GLU A 203 5.98 -11.80 -20.22
C GLU A 203 7.34 -12.07 -20.88
N ARG A 204 8.02 -11.02 -21.34
CA ARG A 204 9.30 -11.08 -22.06
C ARG A 204 10.53 -11.00 -21.13
N TRP A 205 10.34 -10.83 -19.82
CA TRP A 205 11.44 -10.72 -18.86
C TRP A 205 12.15 -12.07 -18.65
N ARG A 206 13.48 -12.03 -18.53
CA ARG A 206 14.32 -13.19 -18.19
C ARG A 206 14.33 -13.39 -16.66
N ALA A 207 14.62 -14.62 -16.19
CA ALA A 207 14.65 -14.92 -14.75
C ALA A 207 15.48 -13.94 -13.89
N PRO A 208 16.68 -13.45 -14.30
CA PRO A 208 17.43 -12.47 -13.50
C PRO A 208 16.69 -11.13 -13.31
N THR A 209 15.96 -10.67 -14.33
CA THR A 209 15.12 -9.46 -14.27
C THR A 209 13.95 -9.64 -13.31
N VAL A 210 13.30 -10.80 -13.35
CA VAL A 210 12.20 -11.15 -12.43
C VAL A 210 12.69 -11.23 -10.98
N LEU A 211 13.88 -11.79 -10.77
CA LEU A 211 14.54 -11.82 -9.46
C LEU A 211 14.87 -10.42 -8.96
N ALA A 212 15.46 -9.56 -9.81
CA ALA A 212 15.73 -8.16 -9.49
C ALA A 212 14.47 -7.40 -9.09
N TRP A 213 13.36 -7.63 -9.80
CA TRP A 213 12.05 -7.02 -9.50
C TRP A 213 11.49 -7.50 -8.15
N LEU A 214 11.51 -8.81 -7.88
CA LEU A 214 11.00 -9.36 -6.64
C LEU A 214 11.80 -8.83 -5.43
N GLU A 215 13.14 -8.86 -5.52
CA GLU A 215 14.00 -8.48 -4.40
C GLU A 215 14.07 -6.97 -4.18
N ILE A 216 14.25 -6.16 -5.24
CA ILE A 216 14.46 -4.71 -5.14
C ILE A 216 13.15 -3.94 -5.35
N ALA A 217 12.52 -4.04 -6.52
CA ALA A 217 11.39 -3.17 -6.89
C ALA A 217 10.13 -3.42 -6.04
N LEU A 218 9.88 -4.68 -5.68
CA LEU A 218 8.78 -5.07 -4.79
C LEU A 218 9.22 -5.13 -3.31
N GLY A 219 10.53 -5.16 -3.06
CA GLY A 219 11.11 -5.23 -1.71
C GLY A 219 10.84 -6.56 -1.01
N MET A 220 11.06 -7.69 -1.68
CA MET A 220 10.79 -9.04 -1.14
C MET A 220 12.01 -10.00 -1.21
N PRO A 221 13.21 -9.61 -0.73
CA PRO A 221 14.43 -10.43 -0.80
C PRO A 221 14.29 -11.81 -0.15
N GLN A 222 13.43 -11.97 0.86
CA GLN A 222 13.19 -13.25 1.54
C GLN A 222 12.66 -14.38 0.64
N TYR A 223 12.10 -14.05 -0.54
CA TYR A 223 11.61 -15.03 -1.51
C TYR A 223 12.54 -15.20 -2.73
N GLY A 224 13.62 -14.40 -2.82
CA GLY A 224 14.61 -14.44 -3.89
C GLY A 224 15.21 -15.83 -4.16
N PRO A 225 15.71 -16.57 -3.14
CA PRO A 225 16.32 -17.90 -3.35
C PRO A 225 15.37 -18.92 -4.00
N LYS A 226 14.10 -18.95 -3.60
CA LYS A 226 13.08 -19.81 -4.23
C LYS A 226 12.68 -19.29 -5.62
N CYS A 227 12.64 -17.98 -5.83
CA CYS A 227 12.40 -17.38 -7.13
C CYS A 227 13.47 -17.78 -8.16
N ALA A 228 14.74 -17.62 -7.83
CA ALA A 228 15.87 -18.02 -8.70
C ALA A 228 15.84 -19.53 -9.05
N GLN A 229 15.49 -20.37 -8.08
CA GLN A 229 15.38 -21.82 -8.28
C GLN A 229 14.21 -22.21 -9.19
N ASN A 230 13.03 -21.62 -9.02
CA ASN A 230 11.78 -22.14 -9.60
C ASN A 230 11.24 -21.31 -10.78
N ILE A 231 11.50 -20.00 -10.86
CA ILE A 231 11.01 -19.13 -11.94
C ILE A 231 12.03 -19.07 -13.07
N LYS A 232 11.56 -19.18 -14.33
CA LYS A 232 12.42 -19.23 -15.53
C LYS A 232 12.21 -18.07 -16.52
N SER A 233 11.06 -17.40 -16.45
CA SER A 233 10.76 -16.16 -17.17
C SER A 233 9.66 -15.39 -16.45
N GLY A 234 9.46 -14.12 -16.82
CA GLY A 234 8.35 -13.33 -16.29
C GLY A 234 6.99 -13.87 -16.74
N LYS A 235 6.87 -14.45 -17.94
CA LYS A 235 5.68 -15.21 -18.34
C LYS A 235 5.33 -16.31 -17.33
N VAL A 236 6.30 -17.12 -16.89
CA VAL A 236 6.05 -18.17 -15.88
C VAL A 236 5.57 -17.58 -14.55
N LEU A 237 6.09 -16.42 -14.12
CA LEU A 237 5.60 -15.73 -12.92
C LEU A 237 4.15 -15.25 -13.09
N LEU A 238 3.82 -14.65 -14.24
CA LEU A 238 2.49 -14.14 -14.57
C LEU A 238 1.44 -15.25 -14.70
N GLU A 239 1.83 -16.48 -15.04
CA GLU A 239 0.93 -17.63 -15.13
C GLU A 239 0.68 -18.32 -13.77
N LEU A 240 1.41 -17.98 -12.69
CA LEU A 240 1.27 -18.67 -11.40
C LEU A 240 -0.09 -18.47 -10.73
N SER A 241 -0.63 -19.58 -10.22
CA SER A 241 -1.81 -19.63 -9.38
C SER A 241 -1.55 -19.32 -7.91
N ASP A 242 -2.66 -19.12 -7.19
CA ASP A 242 -2.74 -18.91 -5.75
C ASP A 242 -1.89 -19.85 -4.89
N VAL A 243 -1.80 -21.12 -5.30
CA VAL A 243 -1.14 -22.23 -4.59
C VAL A 243 0.32 -22.35 -5.00
N GLU A 244 0.67 -22.03 -6.25
CA GLU A 244 2.05 -22.11 -6.75
C GLU A 244 2.93 -20.99 -6.18
N LEU A 245 2.34 -19.81 -5.89
CA LEU A 245 3.00 -18.76 -5.12
C LEU A 245 3.34 -19.23 -3.68
N GLU A 246 2.49 -20.06 -3.07
CA GLU A 246 2.75 -20.62 -1.74
C GLU A 246 3.79 -21.74 -1.78
N VAL A 247 3.64 -22.75 -2.65
CA VAL A 247 4.54 -23.90 -2.73
C VAL A 247 5.87 -23.53 -3.38
N GLY A 248 5.81 -23.00 -4.60
CA GLY A 248 6.96 -22.70 -5.46
C GLY A 248 7.81 -21.54 -4.94
N LEU A 249 7.19 -20.42 -4.54
CA LEU A 249 7.92 -19.27 -3.97
C LEU A 249 8.02 -19.29 -2.44
N GLY A 250 7.26 -20.13 -1.74
CA GLY A 250 7.28 -20.19 -0.27
C GLY A 250 6.48 -19.08 0.41
N VAL A 251 5.58 -18.38 -0.31
CA VAL A 251 4.85 -17.22 0.21
C VAL A 251 3.64 -17.65 1.04
N THR A 252 3.91 -18.37 2.13
CA THR A 252 2.90 -18.84 3.10
C THR A 252 2.21 -17.67 3.79
N HIS A 253 2.92 -16.58 4.09
CA HIS A 253 2.36 -15.45 4.83
C HIS A 253 1.28 -14.70 4.01
N PRO A 254 0.02 -14.58 4.49
CA PRO A 254 -1.09 -14.06 3.70
C PRO A 254 -0.89 -12.65 3.14
N MET A 255 -0.34 -11.74 3.94
CA MET A 255 -0.11 -10.34 3.54
C MET A 255 0.95 -10.23 2.43
N HIS A 256 2.01 -11.06 2.50
CA HIS A 256 3.05 -11.10 1.45
C HIS A 256 2.52 -11.73 0.16
N ARG A 257 1.61 -12.70 0.29
CA ARG A 257 0.93 -13.33 -0.84
C ARG A 257 0.00 -12.34 -1.55
N LYS A 258 -0.73 -11.53 -0.77
CA LYS A 258 -1.57 -10.42 -1.28
C LYS A 258 -0.71 -9.37 -2.00
N LYS A 259 0.40 -8.94 -1.41
CA LYS A 259 1.38 -8.03 -2.03
C LYS A 259 1.81 -8.50 -3.41
N LEU A 260 2.32 -9.72 -3.49
CA LEU A 260 2.87 -10.29 -4.72
C LEU A 260 1.80 -10.46 -5.81
N ARG A 261 0.56 -10.82 -5.43
CA ARG A 261 -0.55 -10.91 -6.40
C ARG A 261 -0.99 -9.55 -6.93
N LEU A 262 -1.13 -8.53 -6.08
CA LEU A 262 -1.48 -7.18 -6.53
C LEU A 262 -0.43 -6.64 -7.51
N ALA A 263 0.86 -6.90 -7.26
CA ALA A 263 1.94 -6.52 -8.17
C ALA A 263 2.00 -7.39 -9.44
N ILE A 264 1.64 -8.68 -9.39
CA ILE A 264 1.51 -9.53 -10.59
C ILE A 264 0.33 -9.07 -11.46
N GLU A 265 -0.80 -8.70 -10.86
CA GLU A 265 -2.00 -8.29 -11.59
C GLU A 265 -1.84 -6.92 -12.27
N GLU A 266 -1.10 -6.01 -11.64
CA GLU A 266 -0.58 -4.76 -12.24
C GLU A 266 0.20 -5.01 -13.55
N HIS A 267 0.99 -6.09 -13.62
CA HIS A 267 1.72 -6.46 -14.84
C HIS A 267 0.87 -7.24 -15.85
N ARG A 268 -0.09 -8.08 -15.40
CA ARG A 268 -1.03 -8.79 -16.29
C ARG A 268 -1.97 -7.85 -17.04
N ASN A 269 -2.48 -6.83 -16.34
CA ASN A 269 -3.52 -5.95 -16.83
C ASN A 269 -3.16 -4.45 -16.66
N PRO A 270 -2.09 -3.94 -17.32
CA PRO A 270 -1.64 -2.55 -17.15
C PRO A 270 -2.69 -1.50 -17.53
N SER A 271 -3.62 -1.83 -18.42
CA SER A 271 -4.76 -0.97 -18.81
C SER A 271 -5.79 -0.75 -17.70
N LEU A 272 -5.79 -1.57 -16.64
CA LEU A 272 -6.67 -1.42 -15.47
C LEU A 272 -6.02 -0.60 -14.34
N MET A 273 -4.77 -0.15 -14.51
CA MET A 273 -4.01 0.58 -13.49
C MET A 273 -4.48 2.02 -13.32
N ARG A 274 -5.43 2.22 -12.40
CA ARG A 274 -6.02 3.52 -12.03
C ARG A 274 -4.99 4.57 -11.56
N TYR A 275 -3.86 4.14 -10.98
CA TYR A 275 -2.90 5.02 -10.30
C TYR A 275 -1.45 4.69 -10.74
N PRO A 276 -0.87 5.35 -11.76
CA PRO A 276 0.45 4.99 -12.30
C PRO A 276 1.62 5.05 -11.32
N CYS A 277 1.50 5.85 -10.24
CA CYS A 277 2.56 5.99 -9.22
C CYS A 277 2.47 4.96 -8.09
N ILE A 278 1.38 4.19 -7.97
CA ILE A 278 1.11 3.36 -6.78
C ILE A 278 2.16 2.27 -6.55
N GLY A 279 2.71 1.69 -7.62
CA GLY A 279 3.74 0.66 -7.54
C GLY A 279 5.10 1.15 -7.04
N GLN A 280 5.33 2.47 -7.03
CA GLN A 280 6.59 3.12 -6.61
C GLN A 280 6.66 3.30 -5.08
N LEU A 281 5.51 3.29 -4.40
CA LEU A 281 5.39 3.60 -2.97
C LEU A 281 5.51 2.32 -2.12
N GLY A 282 6.76 1.85 -2.02
CA GLY A 282 7.15 0.63 -1.32
C GLY A 282 6.85 0.62 0.19
N HIS A 283 6.93 -0.57 0.78
CA HIS A 283 6.51 -0.81 2.15
C HIS A 283 7.34 -0.08 3.21
N THR A 284 8.63 0.17 2.93
CA THR A 284 9.50 1.02 3.75
C THR A 284 8.90 2.41 3.88
N TRP A 285 8.53 3.06 2.77
CA TRP A 285 7.93 4.40 2.77
C TRP A 285 6.61 4.47 3.55
N VAL A 286 5.75 3.46 3.38
CA VAL A 286 4.48 3.35 4.11
C VAL A 286 4.72 3.31 5.62
N ALA A 287 5.74 2.59 6.08
CA ALA A 287 6.08 2.44 7.49
C ALA A 287 6.89 3.63 8.06
N SER A 288 7.92 4.12 7.35
CA SER A 288 8.89 5.08 7.89
C SER A 288 8.53 6.55 7.67
N GLU A 289 7.62 6.87 6.75
CA GLU A 289 7.21 8.24 6.44
C GLU A 289 5.69 8.41 6.57
N TRP A 290 4.91 7.62 5.83
CA TRP A 290 3.46 7.86 5.71
C TRP A 290 2.68 7.58 7.00
N LEU A 291 2.96 6.49 7.73
CA LEU A 291 2.34 6.24 9.03
C LEU A 291 2.70 7.32 10.08
N PRO A 292 3.97 7.73 10.23
CA PRO A 292 4.34 8.91 11.02
C PRO A 292 3.62 10.20 10.59
N ASP A 293 3.44 10.45 9.29
CA ASP A 293 2.69 11.61 8.79
C ASP A 293 1.22 11.63 9.25
N LEU A 294 0.58 10.45 9.36
CA LEU A 294 -0.79 10.33 9.87
C LEU A 294 -0.86 10.51 11.41
N GLY A 295 0.28 10.53 12.09
CA GLY A 295 0.36 10.45 13.55
C GLY A 295 0.13 9.04 14.08
N LEU A 296 0.57 8.01 13.33
CA LEU A 296 0.41 6.60 13.66
C LEU A 296 1.73 5.76 13.60
N PRO A 297 2.87 6.27 14.13
CA PRO A 297 4.15 5.56 14.04
C PRO A 297 4.16 4.24 14.84
N GLN A 298 3.28 4.05 15.82
CA GLN A 298 3.18 2.83 16.63
C GLN A 298 2.69 1.60 15.87
N TYR A 299 2.29 1.74 14.60
CA TYR A 299 1.97 0.61 13.71
C TYR A 299 3.07 0.31 12.66
N SER A 300 4.14 1.11 12.62
CA SER A 300 5.16 1.05 11.55
C SER A 300 5.84 -0.33 11.45
N GLU A 301 6.20 -0.93 12.60
CA GLU A 301 6.80 -2.26 12.64
C GLU A 301 5.87 -3.34 12.07
N ASN A 302 4.58 -3.30 12.40
CA ASN A 302 3.59 -4.22 11.87
C ASN A 302 3.43 -4.05 10.35
N PHE A 303 3.34 -2.81 9.86
CA PHE A 303 3.19 -2.55 8.42
C PHE A 303 4.45 -2.96 7.63
N ALA A 304 5.65 -2.68 8.15
CA ALA A 304 6.91 -3.12 7.57
C ALA A 304 7.04 -4.65 7.55
N THR A 305 6.78 -5.31 8.69
CA THR A 305 6.86 -6.78 8.81
C THR A 305 5.85 -7.51 7.94
N ASN A 306 4.68 -6.91 7.69
CA ASN A 306 3.66 -7.41 6.75
C ASN A 306 3.88 -6.96 5.28
N LEU A 307 4.95 -6.22 5.00
CA LEU A 307 5.35 -5.67 3.69
C LEU A 307 4.28 -4.78 3.01
N VAL A 308 3.47 -4.06 3.78
CA VAL A 308 2.33 -3.25 3.28
C VAL A 308 2.83 -2.07 2.44
N ASP A 309 2.65 -2.14 1.12
CA ASP A 309 2.89 -1.02 0.19
C ASP A 309 1.58 -0.30 -0.20
N ALA A 310 1.67 0.75 -1.01
CA ALA A 310 0.49 1.52 -1.41
C ALA A 310 -0.55 0.70 -2.21
N ARG A 311 -0.14 -0.30 -3.01
CA ARG A 311 -1.06 -1.25 -3.67
C ARG A 311 -1.87 -2.01 -2.64
N MET A 312 -1.22 -2.49 -1.57
CA MET A 312 -1.91 -3.13 -0.46
C MET A 312 -2.81 -2.17 0.31
N LEU A 313 -2.37 -0.91 0.57
CA LEU A 313 -3.18 0.12 1.24
C LEU A 313 -4.53 0.33 0.51
N ASP A 314 -4.51 0.48 -0.81
CA ASP A 314 -5.72 0.68 -1.62
C ASP A 314 -6.74 -0.48 -1.50
N HIS A 315 -6.25 -1.66 -1.09
CA HIS A 315 -7.02 -2.90 -0.95
C HIS A 315 -7.14 -3.40 0.51
N LEU A 316 -6.76 -2.62 1.52
CA LEU A 316 -6.86 -3.06 2.93
C LEU A 316 -8.30 -3.13 3.42
N SER A 317 -8.68 -4.29 3.96
CA SER A 317 -9.94 -4.46 4.69
C SER A 317 -9.78 -4.15 6.18
N LYS A 318 -10.87 -3.73 6.82
CA LYS A 318 -10.97 -3.55 8.28
C LYS A 318 -10.52 -4.79 9.08
N LYS A 319 -10.79 -5.99 8.55
CA LYS A 319 -10.37 -7.26 9.16
C LYS A 319 -8.86 -7.48 9.10
N GLU A 320 -8.17 -7.00 8.07
CA GLU A 320 -6.71 -7.08 7.97
C GLU A 320 -6.02 -6.04 8.84
N LEU A 321 -6.57 -4.82 8.91
CA LEU A 321 -6.15 -3.77 9.84
C LEU A 321 -6.17 -4.27 11.29
N GLU A 322 -7.24 -4.95 11.71
CA GLU A 322 -7.37 -5.54 13.04
C GLU A 322 -6.46 -6.78 13.22
N LYS A 323 -6.53 -7.76 12.31
CA LYS A 323 -5.90 -9.09 12.50
C LYS A 323 -4.39 -9.11 12.30
N TYR A 324 -3.87 -8.39 11.30
CA TYR A 324 -2.47 -8.49 10.87
C TYR A 324 -1.65 -7.25 11.23
N LEU A 325 -2.30 -6.09 11.40
CA LEU A 325 -1.64 -4.80 11.56
C LEU A 325 -1.82 -4.17 12.95
N GLY A 326 -2.66 -4.76 13.81
CA GLY A 326 -2.86 -4.34 15.20
C GLY A 326 -3.73 -3.08 15.40
N VAL A 327 -4.36 -2.59 14.33
CA VAL A 327 -5.16 -1.35 14.34
C VAL A 327 -6.58 -1.64 14.87
N THR A 328 -6.69 -1.87 16.18
CA THR A 328 -7.96 -2.24 16.85
C THR A 328 -8.90 -1.04 17.11
N ARG A 329 -8.31 0.13 17.39
CA ARG A 329 -9.02 1.39 17.70
C ARG A 329 -9.74 1.93 16.45
N LYS A 330 -11.05 2.16 16.54
CA LYS A 330 -11.86 2.61 15.39
C LYS A 330 -11.46 3.99 14.86
N PHE A 331 -11.03 4.91 15.73
CA PHE A 331 -10.49 6.20 15.32
C PHE A 331 -9.20 6.06 14.48
N HIS A 332 -8.31 5.13 14.83
CA HIS A 332 -7.08 4.87 14.07
C HIS A 332 -7.38 4.18 12.72
N GLN A 333 -8.44 3.35 12.66
CA GLN A 333 -8.93 2.80 11.39
C GLN A 333 -9.49 3.90 10.47
N ALA A 334 -10.30 4.81 11.01
CA ALA A 334 -10.83 5.96 10.26
C ALA A 334 -9.71 6.90 9.79
N SER A 335 -8.70 7.13 10.63
CA SER A 335 -7.47 7.86 10.28
C SER A 335 -6.77 7.24 9.06
N ILE A 336 -6.47 5.94 9.09
CA ILE A 336 -5.82 5.24 7.98
C ILE A 336 -6.68 5.29 6.70
N VAL A 337 -8.00 5.11 6.80
CA VAL A 337 -8.90 5.20 5.63
C VAL A 337 -8.89 6.60 5.00
N HIS A 338 -8.88 7.67 5.79
CA HIS A 338 -8.78 9.03 5.27
C HIS A 338 -7.39 9.37 4.71
N GLY A 339 -6.32 8.88 5.35
CA GLY A 339 -4.97 8.95 4.78
C GLY A 339 -4.87 8.28 3.41
N ILE A 340 -5.53 7.13 3.22
CA ILE A 340 -5.64 6.44 1.92
C ILE A 340 -6.49 7.25 0.95
N HIS A 341 -7.59 7.87 1.40
CA HIS A 341 -8.40 8.76 0.56
C HIS A 341 -7.58 9.94 0.01
N LEU A 342 -6.72 10.57 0.82
CA LEU A 342 -5.80 11.60 0.36
C LEU A 342 -4.81 11.07 -0.69
N LEU A 343 -4.23 9.88 -0.51
CA LEU A 343 -3.36 9.28 -1.53
C LEU A 343 -4.11 9.07 -2.86
N ARG A 344 -5.38 8.63 -2.81
CA ARG A 344 -6.24 8.50 -4.00
C ARG A 344 -6.51 9.85 -4.69
N MET A 345 -6.78 10.91 -3.92
CA MET A 345 -6.96 12.27 -4.45
C MET A 345 -5.68 12.78 -5.14
N MET A 346 -4.51 12.47 -4.56
CA MET A 346 -3.20 12.76 -5.14
C MET A 346 -2.75 11.74 -6.20
N LYS A 347 -3.61 10.80 -6.63
CA LYS A 347 -3.32 9.72 -7.61
C LYS A 347 -2.08 8.87 -7.26
N TYR A 348 -1.76 8.77 -5.97
CA TYR A 348 -0.53 8.19 -5.40
C TYR A 348 0.78 8.87 -5.86
N ASP A 349 0.72 10.13 -6.32
CA ASP A 349 1.92 10.95 -6.57
C ASP A 349 2.46 11.53 -5.24
N ARG A 350 3.56 10.94 -4.76
CA ARG A 350 4.30 11.39 -3.56
C ARG A 350 4.94 12.77 -3.77
N GLN A 351 5.38 13.10 -4.98
CA GLN A 351 6.04 14.38 -5.25
C GLN A 351 5.03 15.53 -5.24
N ALA A 352 3.87 15.36 -5.86
CA ALA A 352 2.78 16.34 -5.80
C ALA A 352 2.27 16.55 -4.35
N LEU A 353 2.20 15.48 -3.54
CA LEU A 353 1.85 15.59 -2.13
C LEU A 353 2.93 16.32 -1.32
N ALA A 354 4.21 16.05 -1.56
CA ALA A 354 5.32 16.73 -0.90
C ALA A 354 5.36 18.24 -1.24
N VAL A 355 5.13 18.60 -2.51
CA VAL A 355 5.07 20.00 -2.97
C VAL A 355 3.95 20.77 -2.26
N ARG A 356 2.72 20.23 -2.20
CA ARG A 356 1.61 20.88 -1.47
C ARG A 356 1.92 21.06 0.01
N ARG A 357 2.49 20.04 0.66
CA ARG A 357 2.88 20.09 2.08
C ARG A 357 3.93 21.17 2.38
N HIS A 358 4.90 21.34 1.49
CA HIS A 358 5.91 22.38 1.64
C HIS A 358 5.32 23.79 1.44
N GLN A 359 4.42 23.97 0.47
CA GLN A 359 3.70 25.23 0.25
C GLN A 359 2.90 25.71 1.48
N CYS A 360 2.36 24.78 2.28
CA CYS A 360 1.65 25.08 3.53
C CYS A 360 2.47 24.88 4.82
N GLU A 361 3.80 24.72 4.74
CA GLU A 361 4.60 24.36 5.92
C GLU A 361 4.61 25.45 7.01
N ASN A 362 4.61 26.72 6.60
CA ASN A 362 4.71 27.89 7.48
C ASN A 362 3.51 28.86 7.36
N VAL A 363 2.48 28.48 6.60
CA VAL A 363 1.27 29.28 6.35
C VAL A 363 0.05 28.40 6.58
N ASP A 364 -0.95 28.90 7.32
CA ASP A 364 -2.12 28.13 7.75
C ASP A 364 -3.16 27.97 6.62
N ALA A 365 -2.73 27.32 5.53
CA ALA A 365 -3.47 27.04 4.31
C ALA A 365 -3.43 25.55 3.96
N ASP A 366 -4.31 25.11 3.05
CA ASP A 366 -4.45 23.71 2.59
C ASP A 366 -4.37 22.62 3.70
N PRO A 367 -5.20 22.69 4.75
CA PRO A 367 -5.17 21.72 5.86
C PRO A 367 -5.42 20.27 5.45
N LEU A 368 -5.88 20.01 4.22
CA LEU A 368 -6.11 18.67 3.68
C LEU A 368 -4.82 17.84 3.63
N VAL A 369 -3.68 18.44 3.26
CA VAL A 369 -2.41 17.70 3.09
C VAL A 369 -1.57 17.61 4.37
N TRP A 370 -1.99 18.30 5.44
CA TRP A 370 -1.21 18.47 6.67
C TRP A 370 -0.88 17.15 7.36
N THR A 371 0.36 17.03 7.80
CA THR A 371 0.81 15.94 8.66
C THR A 371 0.36 16.18 10.10
N ASN A 372 0.39 15.13 10.91
CA ASN A 372 0.24 15.20 12.36
C ASN A 372 1.21 16.23 12.98
N GLN A 373 2.46 16.29 12.52
CA GLN A 373 3.45 17.28 12.97
C GLN A 373 3.05 18.73 12.62
N ARG A 374 2.36 18.96 11.50
CA ARG A 374 1.83 20.29 11.14
C ARG A 374 0.67 20.69 12.05
N PHE A 375 -0.21 19.75 12.44
CA PHE A 375 -1.26 19.99 13.45
C PHE A 375 -0.68 20.22 14.85
N ILE A 376 0.37 19.51 15.25
CA ILE A 376 1.11 19.78 16.50
C ILE A 376 1.72 21.19 16.47
N ARG A 377 2.30 21.63 15.34
CA ARG A 377 2.82 22.99 15.16
C ARG A 377 1.71 24.04 15.26
N TRP A 378 0.60 23.84 14.55
CA TRP A 378 -0.58 24.72 14.61
C TRP A 378 -1.18 24.83 16.02
N ALA A 379 -1.33 23.73 16.74
CA ALA A 379 -1.82 23.75 18.12
C ALA A 379 -0.93 24.59 19.06
N ARG A 380 0.39 24.65 18.83
CA ARG A 380 1.27 25.59 19.56
C ARG A 380 1.09 27.05 19.13
N ASN A 381 0.81 27.30 17.85
CA ASN A 381 0.60 28.65 17.30
C ASN A 381 -0.70 29.29 17.82
N ILE A 382 -1.76 28.50 18.09
CA ILE A 382 -3.04 28.98 18.65
C ILE A 382 -3.07 28.96 20.19
N ASP A 383 -1.92 29.15 20.84
CA ASP A 383 -1.71 29.17 22.29
C ASP A 383 -2.06 27.86 23.07
N LEU A 384 -2.31 26.74 22.38
CA LEU A 384 -2.60 25.44 23.02
C LEU A 384 -1.33 24.59 23.25
N GLY A 385 -0.21 25.26 23.55
CA GLY A 385 1.11 24.64 23.70
C GLY A 385 1.20 23.57 24.79
N GLU A 386 0.43 23.70 25.89
CA GLU A 386 0.38 22.68 26.96
C GLU A 386 -0.25 21.34 26.50
N TYR A 387 -0.95 21.35 25.37
CA TYR A 387 -1.70 20.20 24.85
C TYR A 387 -1.13 19.59 23.58
N ALA A 388 -0.37 20.37 22.79
CA ALA A 388 -0.04 20.03 21.41
C ALA A 388 0.61 18.64 21.24
N ASP A 389 1.47 18.23 22.18
CA ASP A 389 2.13 16.92 22.13
C ASP A 389 1.20 15.72 22.36
N ASN A 390 0.00 15.91 22.91
CA ASN A 390 -1.02 14.85 23.05
C ASN A 390 -1.56 14.37 21.69
N LEU A 391 -1.34 15.13 20.60
CA LEU A 391 -1.67 14.69 19.25
C LEU A 391 -0.67 13.65 18.70
N LYS A 392 0.47 13.39 19.36
CA LYS A 392 1.34 12.25 19.01
C LYS A 392 0.56 10.94 19.17
N ASP A 393 0.81 9.99 18.28
CA ASP A 393 0.19 8.65 18.26
C ASP A 393 -1.35 8.61 18.19
N SER A 394 -2.00 9.76 17.98
CA SER A 394 -3.47 9.93 17.99
C SER A 394 -4.15 9.58 16.67
N GLY A 395 -3.43 9.59 15.56
CA GLY A 395 -3.99 9.52 14.21
C GLY A 395 -4.58 10.82 13.64
N VAL A 396 -4.48 11.95 14.35
CA VAL A 396 -4.96 13.26 13.85
C VAL A 396 -4.01 13.81 12.77
N HIS A 397 -4.54 14.05 11.58
CA HIS A 397 -3.85 14.64 10.42
C HIS A 397 -4.88 15.24 9.44
N GLY A 398 -4.41 15.94 8.41
CA GLY A 398 -5.21 16.75 7.49
C GLY A 398 -6.36 16.05 6.80
N ALA A 399 -6.12 14.89 6.19
CA ALA A 399 -7.15 14.15 5.49
C ALA A 399 -8.29 13.74 6.42
N LEU A 400 -7.99 13.25 7.62
CA LEU A 400 -9.03 12.97 8.63
C LEU A 400 -9.77 14.24 9.06
N VAL A 401 -9.05 15.32 9.40
CA VAL A 401 -9.66 16.56 9.90
C VAL A 401 -10.56 17.23 8.85
N VAL A 402 -10.14 17.29 7.59
CA VAL A 402 -10.94 17.93 6.53
C VAL A 402 -12.06 17.00 6.06
N LEU A 403 -11.78 15.74 5.74
CA LEU A 403 -12.69 14.88 4.98
C LEU A 403 -13.73 14.14 5.86
N GLU A 404 -13.48 13.92 7.15
CA GLU A 404 -14.45 13.31 8.08
C GLU A 404 -15.38 14.39 8.67
N PRO A 405 -16.66 14.50 8.24
CA PRO A 405 -17.52 15.60 8.67
C PRO A 405 -17.89 15.55 10.16
N SER A 406 -17.81 14.37 10.78
CA SER A 406 -18.07 14.21 12.23
C SER A 406 -16.92 14.72 13.11
N LEU A 407 -15.71 14.94 12.56
CA LEU A 407 -14.60 15.52 13.32
C LEU A 407 -14.83 17.02 13.50
N ASN A 408 -15.01 17.41 14.76
CA ASN A 408 -15.35 18.77 15.21
C ASN A 408 -14.44 19.22 16.36
N GLY A 409 -14.67 20.44 16.88
CA GLY A 409 -13.92 21.01 18.00
C GLY A 409 -13.85 20.12 19.24
N ASP A 410 -14.94 19.44 19.61
CA ASP A 410 -14.96 18.51 20.76
C ASP A 410 -14.16 17.23 20.53
N THR A 411 -14.14 16.72 19.29
CA THR A 411 -13.33 15.57 18.90
C THR A 411 -11.84 15.92 18.93
N MET A 412 -11.47 17.09 18.39
CA MET A 412 -10.10 17.62 18.45
C MET A 412 -9.67 17.92 19.90
N ALA A 413 -10.55 18.50 20.72
CA ALA A 413 -10.30 18.76 22.13
C ALA A 413 -10.05 17.46 22.92
N THR A 414 -10.73 16.38 22.54
CA THR A 414 -10.54 15.06 23.14
C THR A 414 -9.22 14.44 22.72
N ALA A 415 -8.79 14.60 21.47
CA ALA A 415 -7.46 14.18 21.01
C ALA A 415 -6.31 14.99 21.65
N LEU A 416 -6.52 16.29 21.90
CA LEU A 416 -5.62 17.17 22.64
C LEU A 416 -5.63 16.92 24.17
N GLY A 417 -6.50 16.05 24.69
CA GLY A 417 -6.62 15.78 26.13
C GLY A 417 -7.24 16.91 26.97
N ILE A 418 -7.89 17.89 26.34
CA ILE A 418 -8.48 19.07 27.00
C ILE A 418 -9.75 18.64 27.76
N PRO A 419 -9.83 18.76 29.10
CA PRO A 419 -11.01 18.33 29.84
C PRO A 419 -12.29 19.08 29.45
N PRO A 420 -13.48 18.46 29.50
CA PRO A 420 -14.76 19.14 29.25
C PRO A 420 -15.00 20.37 30.14
N SER A 421 -14.40 20.42 31.34
CA SER A 421 -14.51 21.56 32.26
C SER A 421 -13.78 22.83 31.78
N ARG A 422 -12.76 22.73 30.91
CA ARG A 422 -12.01 23.90 30.39
C ARG A 422 -12.75 24.58 29.21
N ASN A 423 -13.98 25.02 29.48
CA ASN A 423 -14.94 25.59 28.53
C ASN A 423 -14.45 26.80 27.70
N MET A 424 -13.51 27.60 28.22
CA MET A 424 -12.91 28.70 27.44
C MET A 424 -11.99 28.15 26.35
N ILE A 425 -11.09 27.23 26.73
CA ILE A 425 -10.10 26.61 25.83
C ILE A 425 -10.79 25.78 24.74
N ARG A 426 -11.86 25.05 25.08
CA ARG A 426 -12.65 24.30 24.09
C ARG A 426 -13.33 25.20 23.05
N ARG A 427 -13.86 26.36 23.44
CA ARG A 427 -14.45 27.33 22.50
C ARG A 427 -13.41 28.02 21.62
N HIS A 428 -12.24 28.36 22.19
CA HIS A 428 -11.09 28.87 21.42
C HIS A 428 -10.67 27.88 20.33
N LEU A 429 -10.36 26.64 20.73
CA LEU A 429 -10.00 25.56 19.79
C LEU A 429 -11.06 25.32 18.72
N ALA A 430 -12.35 25.35 19.06
CA ALA A 430 -13.43 25.15 18.11
C ALA A 430 -13.45 26.27 17.04
N ALA A 431 -13.35 27.54 17.45
CA ALA A 431 -13.34 28.67 16.53
C ALA A 431 -12.11 28.64 15.59
N GLU A 432 -10.91 28.40 16.13
CA GLU A 432 -9.67 28.27 15.35
C GLU A 432 -9.73 27.10 14.36
N LEU A 433 -10.26 25.95 14.80
CA LEU A 433 -10.41 24.77 13.94
C LEU A 433 -11.44 25.00 12.82
N GLU A 434 -12.56 25.65 13.12
CA GLU A 434 -13.59 25.97 12.13
C GLU A 434 -13.09 26.99 11.09
N ALA A 435 -12.39 28.03 11.52
CA ALA A 435 -11.76 29.02 10.64
C ALA A 435 -10.74 28.37 9.68
N LEU A 436 -9.94 27.42 10.16
CA LEU A 436 -8.99 26.66 9.34
C LEU A 436 -9.70 25.69 8.37
N VAL A 437 -10.69 24.94 8.85
CA VAL A 437 -11.17 23.72 8.17
C VAL A 437 -12.39 23.96 7.29
N LEU A 438 -13.30 24.89 7.61
CA LEU A 438 -14.50 25.14 6.79
C LEU A 438 -14.14 25.53 5.34
N PRO A 439 -13.22 26.49 5.07
CA PRO A 439 -12.85 26.84 3.71
C PRO A 439 -12.22 25.67 2.92
N ALA A 440 -11.61 24.71 3.59
CA ALA A 440 -11.06 23.50 2.96
C ALA A 440 -12.14 22.44 2.70
N ARG A 441 -13.12 22.29 3.60
CA ARG A 441 -14.27 21.38 3.42
C ARG A 441 -15.11 21.77 2.22
N ASP A 442 -15.38 23.06 2.04
CA ASP A 442 -16.22 23.51 0.91
C ASP A 442 -15.51 23.34 -0.43
N ARG A 443 -14.20 23.62 -0.51
CA ARG A 443 -13.35 23.26 -1.68
C ARG A 443 -13.24 21.75 -1.96
N CYS A 444 -13.59 20.88 -0.99
CA CYS A 444 -13.66 19.43 -1.18
C CYS A 444 -15.10 18.93 -1.44
N ARG A 445 -16.10 19.80 -1.35
CA ARG A 445 -17.52 19.50 -1.64
C ARG A 445 -17.90 19.84 -3.07
N GLU A 446 -17.29 20.87 -3.65
CA GLU A 446 -17.40 21.16 -5.08
C GLU A 446 -16.85 19.96 -5.89
N PRO A 447 -17.71 19.21 -6.62
CA PRO A 447 -17.22 18.23 -7.59
C PRO A 447 -16.62 18.99 -8.78
N TRP A 448 -15.54 18.48 -9.36
CA TRP A 448 -14.77 19.16 -10.41
C TRP A 448 -15.65 19.75 -11.53
N ALA A 449 -15.62 21.09 -11.62
CA ALA A 449 -16.07 21.86 -12.78
C ALA A 449 -14.95 21.97 -13.84
#